data_AF-A0A7W0HB77-F1
#
_entry.id   AF-A0A7W0HB77-F1
#
_cell.length_a   1.000
_cell.length_b   1.000
_cell.length_c   1.000
_cell.angle_alpha   90.00
_cell.angle_beta   90.00
_cell.angle_gamma   90.00
#
_symmetry.space_group_name_H-M   'P 1'
#
loop_
_entity.id
_entity.type
_entity.pdbx_description
1 polymer ?
#
loop_
_entity_poly.entity_id
_entity_poly.type
_entity_poly.pdbx_seq_one_letter_code
_entity_poly.pdbx_strand_id
1 'polypeptide(L)'
;MPSFRTALVTRVRSERTGLQRVEVDGQPAFVLTELIGPVAVGDRVVVNTTAVELGLGTGGWHVVHWNLSRETWSRPGPGTVMKLRYSSLQTEVGASEEASGYQAPDGLGGTPVVACALHSQVACVAAVLAQVSPATRAVYVMTDAAALPLAVSDLVADLRAADLLAATVTCGQAFGGDHEAVTLHSALEVAVAAAGAQVVIVGPGPGGVGTSSRLGFG
;
A
#
# COMPACT_ATOMS: atom_id res chain seq x y z
N MET A 1 -10.94 7.20 19.37
CA MET A 1 -10.53 8.51 18.79
C MET A 1 -9.02 8.49 18.61
N PRO A 2 -8.46 9.17 17.60
CA PRO A 2 -7.02 9.17 17.40
C PRO A 2 -6.29 10.00 18.48
N SER A 3 -5.19 9.48 19.00
CA SER A 3 -4.22 10.21 19.82
C SER A 3 -3.12 10.77 18.92
N PHE A 4 -2.82 12.06 19.06
CA PHE A 4 -1.71 12.71 18.39
C PHE A 4 -0.81 13.43 19.41
N ARG A 5 0.50 13.42 19.16
CA ARG A 5 1.46 14.25 19.91
C ARG A 5 2.53 14.80 18.98
N THR A 6 3.25 15.82 19.43
CA THR A 6 4.48 16.26 18.76
C THR A 6 5.65 15.40 19.24
N ALA A 7 6.57 15.07 18.33
CA ALA A 7 7.80 14.33 18.60
C ALA A 7 8.94 14.86 17.72
N LEU A 8 10.19 14.59 18.09
CA LEU A 8 11.38 14.93 17.32
C LEU A 8 11.87 13.73 16.53
N VAL A 9 12.12 13.89 15.23
CA VAL A 9 12.80 12.86 14.44
C VAL A 9 14.26 12.77 14.90
N THR A 10 14.61 11.63 15.48
CA THR A 10 15.94 11.38 16.07
C THR A 10 16.83 10.55 15.16
N ARG A 11 16.23 9.75 14.26
CA ARG A 11 16.97 8.91 13.30
C ARG A 11 16.11 8.59 12.08
N VAL A 12 16.73 8.55 10.90
CA VAL A 12 16.16 7.89 9.72
C VAL A 12 16.79 6.49 9.63
N ARG A 13 15.97 5.44 9.69
CA ARG A 13 16.43 4.04 9.70
C ARG A 13 16.57 3.48 8.29
N SER A 14 15.58 3.73 7.45
CA SER A 14 15.56 3.31 6.05
C SER A 14 14.61 4.16 5.23
N GLU A 15 14.82 4.16 3.92
CA GLU A 15 14.02 4.88 2.95
C GLU A 15 13.84 4.04 1.69
N ARG A 16 12.62 4.06 1.15
CA ARG A 16 12.27 3.58 -0.19
C ARG A 16 11.15 4.46 -0.74
N THR A 17 10.83 4.31 -2.02
CA THR A 17 9.73 5.05 -2.66
C THR A 17 8.45 4.97 -1.81
N GLY A 18 7.91 6.13 -1.44
CA GLY A 18 6.69 6.25 -0.65
C GLY A 18 6.79 5.95 0.85
N LEU A 19 7.93 5.48 1.37
CA LEU A 19 8.09 5.11 2.78
C LEU A 19 9.47 5.47 3.37
N GLN A 20 9.46 6.18 4.50
CA GLN A 20 10.60 6.21 5.42
C GLN A 20 10.27 5.49 6.72
N ARG A 21 11.22 4.73 7.25
CA ARG A 21 11.20 4.23 8.63
C ARG A 21 12.11 5.13 9.46
N VAL A 22 11.60 5.67 10.56
CA VAL A 22 12.30 6.65 11.40
C VAL A 22 12.17 6.30 12.89
N GLU A 23 12.93 7.01 13.71
CA GLU A 23 12.72 7.07 15.16
C GLU A 23 12.25 8.47 15.54
N VAL A 24 11.18 8.55 16.33
CA VAL A 24 10.64 9.79 16.91
C VAL A 24 10.74 9.71 18.43
N ASP A 25 11.51 10.60 19.04
CA ASP A 25 11.88 10.52 20.47
C ASP A 25 12.40 9.11 20.87
N GLY A 26 13.19 8.47 20.02
CA GLY A 26 13.71 7.12 20.23
C GLY A 26 12.71 5.96 20.01
N GLN A 27 11.47 6.24 19.58
CA GLN A 27 10.45 5.22 19.30
C GLN A 27 10.25 5.01 17.80
N PRO A 28 9.97 3.79 17.30
CA PRO A 28 9.74 3.54 15.88
C PRO A 28 8.53 4.31 15.33
N ALA A 29 8.70 4.96 14.17
CA ALA A 29 7.61 5.52 13.39
C ALA A 29 7.84 5.37 11.88
N PHE A 30 6.79 5.47 11.08
CA PHE A 30 6.94 5.50 9.63
C PHE A 30 6.29 6.75 9.03
N VAL A 31 6.82 7.15 7.87
CA VAL A 31 6.40 8.31 7.10
C VAL A 31 5.93 7.84 5.74
N LEU A 32 4.70 8.19 5.37
CA LEU A 32 4.20 8.01 4.01
C LEU A 32 4.60 9.24 3.19
N THR A 33 5.75 9.14 2.53
CA THR A 33 6.41 10.32 1.93
C THR A 33 5.64 10.91 0.76
N GLU A 34 4.79 10.12 0.08
CA GLU A 34 3.92 10.66 -0.96
C GLU A 34 2.78 11.51 -0.39
N LEU A 35 2.33 11.23 0.84
CA LEU A 35 1.25 11.99 1.46
C LEU A 35 1.74 13.29 2.09
N ILE A 36 2.90 13.26 2.73
CA ILE A 36 3.35 14.38 3.58
C ILE A 36 4.78 14.84 3.32
N GLY A 37 5.49 14.21 2.39
CA GLY A 37 6.90 14.45 2.12
C GLY A 37 7.84 13.71 3.07
N PRO A 38 9.14 13.62 2.71
CA PRO A 38 10.15 13.03 3.60
C PRO A 38 10.35 13.87 4.86
N VAL A 39 11.00 13.30 5.87
CA VAL A 39 11.44 13.98 7.09
C VAL A 39 12.94 13.81 7.27
N ALA A 40 13.56 14.73 8.01
CA ALA A 40 14.98 14.71 8.36
C ALA A 40 15.18 14.64 9.88
N VAL A 41 16.35 14.19 10.32
CA VAL A 41 16.74 14.26 11.74
C VAL A 41 16.70 15.72 12.20
N GLY A 42 16.08 15.96 13.36
CA GLY A 42 15.85 17.29 13.91
C GLY A 42 14.48 17.88 13.56
N ASP A 43 13.73 17.29 12.63
CA ASP A 43 12.36 17.74 12.35
C ASP A 43 11.42 17.48 13.53
N ARG A 44 10.58 18.47 13.82
CA ARG A 44 9.44 18.28 14.74
C ARG A 44 8.25 17.80 13.93
N VAL A 45 7.63 16.70 14.35
CA VAL A 45 6.55 16.05 13.62
C VAL A 45 5.35 15.81 14.53
N VAL A 46 4.15 15.87 13.96
CA VAL A 46 2.93 15.34 14.59
C VAL A 46 2.86 13.85 14.30
N VAL A 47 2.68 13.03 15.33
CA VAL A 47 2.62 11.57 15.23
C VAL A 47 1.31 11.03 15.78
N ASN A 48 0.69 10.10 15.07
CA ASN A 48 -0.41 9.29 15.57
C ASN A 48 0.14 8.16 16.43
N THR A 49 -0.25 8.12 17.70
CA THR A 49 0.24 7.16 18.69
C THR A 49 -0.76 6.07 19.02
N THR A 50 -2.00 6.21 18.55
CA THR A 50 -3.18 5.40 18.93
C THR A 50 -2.93 3.90 18.92
N ALA A 51 -2.42 3.36 17.80
CA ALA A 51 -2.26 1.91 17.65
C ALA A 51 -1.20 1.34 18.60
N VAL A 52 -0.15 2.11 18.88
CA VAL A 52 0.93 1.70 19.80
C VAL A 52 0.45 1.78 21.25
N GLU A 53 -0.27 2.85 21.63
CA GLU A 53 -0.86 3.00 22.97
C GLU A 53 -1.85 1.88 23.30
N LEU A 54 -2.61 1.42 22.30
CA LEU A 54 -3.55 0.30 22.43
C LEU A 54 -2.88 -1.08 22.33
N GLY A 55 -1.57 -1.16 22.12
CA GLY A 55 -0.84 -2.42 21.97
C GLY A 55 -1.24 -3.23 20.74
N LEU A 56 -1.69 -2.58 19.66
CA LEU A 56 -2.13 -3.24 18.43
C LEU A 56 -0.95 -3.70 17.57
N GLY A 57 -1.20 -4.73 16.76
CA GLY A 57 -0.22 -5.40 15.89
C GLY A 57 0.28 -4.60 14.68
N THR A 58 0.54 -3.29 14.82
CA THR A 58 1.13 -2.44 13.77
C THR A 58 2.66 -2.54 13.68
N GLY A 59 3.23 -3.59 14.28
CA GLY A 59 4.68 -3.74 14.44
C GLY A 59 5.31 -2.76 15.44
N GLY A 60 4.49 -2.06 16.24
CA GLY A 60 4.95 -1.09 17.23
C GLY A 60 5.38 0.26 16.63
N TRP A 61 4.88 0.61 15.44
CA TRP A 61 5.25 1.84 14.75
C TRP A 61 4.17 2.93 14.92
N HIS A 62 4.59 4.12 15.34
CA HIS A 62 3.76 5.31 15.19
C HIS A 62 3.63 5.72 13.71
N VAL A 63 2.60 6.49 13.37
CA VAL A 63 2.42 7.04 12.03
C VAL A 63 2.71 8.53 12.06
N VAL A 64 3.69 8.99 11.28
CA VAL A 64 3.94 10.43 11.14
C VAL A 64 2.80 11.06 10.33
N HIS A 65 2.11 12.02 10.93
CA HIS A 65 0.94 12.68 10.36
C HIS A 65 1.30 13.97 9.62
N TRP A 66 2.23 14.76 10.16
CA TRP A 66 2.67 16.01 9.53
C TRP A 66 4.05 16.43 10.03
N ASN A 67 4.79 17.18 9.22
CA ASN A 67 6.06 17.79 9.61
C ASN A 67 5.85 19.27 9.94
N LEU A 68 6.17 19.69 11.15
CA LEU A 68 6.00 21.07 11.63
C LEU A 68 7.08 22.02 11.09
N SER A 69 8.13 21.50 10.46
CA SER A 69 9.14 22.31 9.75
C SER A 69 8.61 22.86 8.40
N ARG A 70 7.38 22.52 7.99
CA ARG A 70 6.74 23.02 6.75
C ARG A 70 5.32 23.53 7.01
N GLU A 71 4.95 24.58 6.29
CA GLU A 71 3.60 25.16 6.33
C GLU A 71 2.68 24.56 5.25
N THR A 72 3.24 24.12 4.13
CA THR A 72 2.49 23.54 3.01
C THR A 72 3.22 22.31 2.45
N TRP A 73 2.45 21.43 1.80
CA TRP A 73 2.95 20.30 1.04
C TRP A 73 2.08 20.12 -0.20
N SER A 74 2.71 19.97 -1.36
CA SER A 74 2.00 19.67 -2.60
C SER A 74 2.97 18.99 -3.57
N ARG A 75 2.48 17.95 -4.23
CA ARG A 75 3.06 17.37 -5.43
C ARG A 75 1.92 17.11 -6.41
N PRO A 76 2.09 17.41 -7.70
CA PRO A 76 1.11 17.01 -8.70
C PRO A 76 0.93 15.49 -8.66
N GLY A 77 -0.31 15.03 -8.53
CA GLY A 77 -0.63 13.63 -8.72
C GLY A 77 -0.76 13.28 -10.20
N PRO A 78 -1.04 12.01 -10.51
CA PRO A 78 -1.11 11.53 -11.89
C PRO A 78 -2.51 11.59 -12.52
N GLY A 79 -3.53 12.21 -11.89
CA GLY A 79 -4.89 12.23 -12.45
C GLY A 79 -5.95 12.96 -11.62
N THR A 80 -7.17 12.42 -11.54
CA THR A 80 -8.28 13.08 -10.80
C THR A 80 -8.98 12.15 -9.81
N VAL A 81 -8.59 10.88 -9.76
CA VAL A 81 -9.19 9.89 -8.87
C VAL A 81 -8.60 10.01 -7.47
N MET A 82 -9.50 10.05 -6.48
CA MET A 82 -9.18 10.23 -5.06
C MET A 82 -9.27 8.93 -4.26
N LYS A 83 -8.26 8.67 -3.44
CA LYS A 83 -8.20 7.61 -2.41
C LYS A 83 -8.11 8.23 -1.01
N LEU A 84 -8.39 7.44 0.02
CA LEU A 84 -8.57 7.93 1.40
C LEU A 84 -9.62 9.05 1.50
N ARG A 85 -10.71 8.92 0.72
CA ARG A 85 -11.74 9.96 0.57
C ARG A 85 -12.30 10.36 1.93
N TYR A 86 -12.55 11.66 2.12
CA TYR A 86 -13.07 12.27 3.35
C TYR A 86 -12.13 12.21 4.57
N SER A 87 -10.86 11.84 4.38
CA SER A 87 -9.81 12.06 5.38
C SER A 87 -9.02 13.33 5.06
N SER A 88 -8.38 13.94 6.06
CA SER A 88 -7.44 15.06 5.82
C SER A 88 -6.21 14.65 5.02
N LEU A 89 -6.00 13.34 4.82
CA LEU A 89 -4.90 12.76 4.03
C LEU A 89 -5.40 12.18 2.70
N GLN A 90 -6.58 12.58 2.23
CA GLN A 90 -7.05 12.19 0.90
C GLN A 90 -6.01 12.54 -0.16
N THR A 91 -5.76 11.63 -1.09
CA THR A 91 -4.71 11.78 -2.10
C THR A 91 -5.23 11.44 -3.49
N GLU A 92 -4.69 12.16 -4.46
CA GLU A 92 -4.90 11.93 -5.89
C GLU A 92 -3.94 10.84 -6.37
N VAL A 93 -4.45 9.83 -7.08
CA VAL A 93 -3.65 8.68 -7.54
C VAL A 93 -3.87 8.32 -9.01
N GLY A 94 -4.82 8.97 -9.69
CA GLY A 94 -5.21 8.63 -11.07
C GLY A 94 -5.93 7.27 -11.19
N ALA A 95 -6.21 6.87 -12.42
CA ALA A 95 -6.79 5.56 -12.74
C ALA A 95 -6.22 5.05 -14.06
N SER A 96 -5.71 3.82 -14.06
CA SER A 96 -5.04 3.21 -15.21
C SER A 96 -6.04 2.89 -16.31
N GLU A 97 -7.28 2.59 -15.94
CA GLU A 97 -8.40 2.41 -16.87
C GLU A 97 -8.85 3.70 -17.59
N GLU A 98 -8.37 4.87 -17.16
CA GLU A 98 -8.58 6.17 -17.82
C GLU A 98 -7.36 6.64 -18.62
N ALA A 99 -6.24 5.89 -18.59
CA ALA A 99 -5.01 6.29 -19.25
C ALA A 99 -5.18 6.34 -20.78
N SER A 100 -4.55 7.33 -21.42
CA SER A 100 -4.57 7.46 -22.87
C SER A 100 -3.99 6.20 -23.54
N GLY A 101 -4.76 5.59 -24.45
CA GLY A 101 -4.37 4.36 -25.13
C GLY A 101 -4.68 3.08 -24.36
N TYR A 102 -5.24 3.15 -23.14
CA TYR A 102 -5.81 1.97 -22.49
C TYR A 102 -6.96 1.42 -23.33
N GLN A 103 -6.95 0.12 -23.56
CA GLN A 103 -8.03 -0.61 -24.22
C GLN A 103 -8.50 -1.68 -23.25
N ALA A 104 -9.72 -1.51 -22.73
CA ALA A 104 -10.31 -2.50 -21.84
C ALA A 104 -10.42 -3.84 -22.59
N PRO A 105 -9.93 -4.93 -22.00
CA PRO A 105 -10.06 -6.25 -22.60
C PRO A 105 -11.52 -6.74 -22.48
N ASP A 106 -11.96 -7.62 -23.38
CA ASP A 106 -13.24 -8.31 -23.24
C ASP A 106 -13.08 -9.49 -22.27
N GLY A 107 -13.09 -9.16 -20.97
CA GLY A 107 -12.79 -10.09 -19.89
C GLY A 107 -11.30 -10.42 -19.73
N LEU A 108 -11.00 -11.47 -18.95
CA LEU A 108 -9.62 -11.80 -18.56
C LEU A 108 -8.91 -12.78 -19.51
N GLY A 109 -9.54 -13.19 -20.62
CA GLY A 109 -8.93 -14.10 -21.59
C GLY A 109 -8.50 -15.47 -21.03
N GLY A 110 -9.16 -15.94 -19.98
CA GLY A 110 -8.79 -17.18 -19.28
C GLY A 110 -7.64 -17.04 -18.28
N THR A 111 -7.14 -15.82 -18.03
CA THR A 111 -6.10 -15.57 -17.03
C THR A 111 -6.59 -16.02 -15.65
N PRO A 112 -5.88 -16.94 -14.97
CA PRO A 112 -6.26 -17.42 -13.65
C PRO A 112 -6.13 -16.33 -12.59
N VAL A 113 -7.08 -16.32 -11.67
CA VAL A 113 -7.12 -15.41 -10.52
C VAL A 113 -7.06 -16.22 -9.22
N VAL A 114 -6.06 -15.95 -8.39
CA VAL A 114 -5.88 -16.62 -7.09
C VAL A 114 -6.31 -15.66 -5.98
N ALA A 115 -7.41 -15.96 -5.31
CA ALA A 115 -7.92 -15.17 -4.20
C ALA A 115 -7.22 -15.55 -2.88
N CYS A 116 -6.60 -14.56 -2.25
CA CYS A 116 -5.96 -14.64 -0.95
C CYS A 116 -6.85 -13.95 0.09
N ALA A 117 -7.16 -14.66 1.17
CA ALA A 117 -7.89 -14.10 2.30
C ALA A 117 -6.98 -13.26 3.21
N LEU A 118 -5.66 -13.54 3.22
CA LEU A 118 -4.68 -12.83 4.04
C LEU A 118 -3.56 -12.25 3.19
N HIS A 119 -3.04 -11.09 3.60
CA HIS A 119 -1.93 -10.43 2.91
C HIS A 119 -0.70 -11.34 2.77
N SER A 120 -0.39 -12.12 3.80
CA SER A 120 0.76 -13.03 3.81
C SER A 120 0.65 -14.19 2.80
N GLN A 121 -0.55 -14.56 2.38
CA GLN A 121 -0.75 -15.63 1.39
C GLN A 121 -0.23 -15.23 0.00
N VAL A 122 -0.15 -13.92 -0.30
CA VAL A 122 0.39 -13.40 -1.56
C VAL A 122 1.81 -13.92 -1.81
N ALA A 123 2.66 -13.93 -0.77
CA ALA A 123 4.03 -14.44 -0.89
C ALA A 123 4.07 -15.95 -1.11
N CYS A 124 3.20 -16.72 -0.45
CA CYS A 124 3.12 -18.16 -0.67
C CYS A 124 2.76 -18.47 -2.13
N VAL A 125 1.76 -17.78 -2.69
CA VAL A 125 1.33 -17.98 -4.08
C VAL A 125 2.44 -17.56 -5.05
N ALA A 126 3.05 -16.39 -4.86
CA ALA A 126 4.12 -15.88 -5.72
C ALA A 126 5.35 -16.81 -5.70
N ALA A 127 5.78 -17.28 -4.52
CA ALA A 127 6.92 -18.17 -4.39
C ALA A 127 6.67 -19.55 -5.03
N VAL A 128 5.49 -20.15 -4.79
CA VAL A 128 5.12 -21.42 -5.42
C VAL A 128 5.05 -21.26 -6.94
N LEU A 129 4.43 -20.20 -7.44
CA LEU A 129 4.32 -19.94 -8.87
C LEU A 129 5.71 -19.82 -9.53
N ALA A 130 6.62 -19.08 -8.91
CA ALA A 130 8.00 -18.95 -9.40
C ALA A 130 8.76 -20.29 -9.40
N GLN A 131 8.43 -21.21 -8.49
CA GLN A 131 9.02 -22.54 -8.44
C GLN A 131 8.45 -23.48 -9.51
N VAL A 132 7.12 -23.52 -9.68
CA VAL A 132 6.45 -24.51 -10.55
C VAL A 132 6.33 -24.05 -12.00
N SER A 133 6.31 -22.74 -12.23
CA SER A 133 6.26 -22.14 -13.56
C SER A 133 7.14 -20.88 -13.58
N PRO A 134 8.47 -21.06 -13.61
CA PRO A 134 9.41 -19.94 -13.73
C PRO A 134 9.08 -19.07 -14.95
N ALA A 135 9.29 -17.75 -14.83
CA ALA A 135 8.95 -16.73 -15.82
C ALA A 135 7.45 -16.39 -15.98
N THR A 136 6.54 -17.02 -15.24
CA THR A 136 5.14 -16.57 -15.22
C THR A 136 5.03 -15.16 -14.65
N ARG A 137 4.38 -14.28 -15.41
CA ARG A 137 4.18 -12.88 -15.03
C ARG A 137 3.03 -12.74 -14.02
N ALA A 138 3.37 -12.85 -12.74
CA ALA A 138 2.42 -12.70 -11.63
C ALA A 138 2.17 -11.23 -11.30
N VAL A 139 0.91 -10.80 -11.26
CA VAL A 139 0.54 -9.43 -10.86
C VAL A 139 -0.32 -9.48 -9.61
N TYR A 140 0.00 -8.66 -8.63
CA TYR A 140 -0.75 -8.58 -7.37
C TYR A 140 -1.79 -7.44 -7.43
N VAL A 141 -3.06 -7.77 -7.29
CA VAL A 141 -4.15 -6.81 -7.09
C VAL A 141 -4.44 -6.69 -5.59
N MET A 142 -4.07 -5.57 -5.01
CA MET A 142 -4.31 -5.25 -3.61
C MET A 142 -5.69 -4.59 -3.43
N THR A 143 -6.54 -5.24 -2.64
CA THR A 143 -7.85 -4.72 -2.26
C THR A 143 -7.78 -3.86 -1.00
N ASP A 144 -8.83 -3.07 -0.77
CA ASP A 144 -9.00 -2.16 0.37
C ASP A 144 -9.65 -2.81 1.59
N ALA A 145 -9.64 -4.14 1.67
CA ALA A 145 -10.10 -4.88 2.84
C ALA A 145 -9.21 -4.64 4.08
N ALA A 146 -8.00 -4.10 3.88
CA ALA A 146 -7.12 -3.62 4.94
C ALA A 146 -6.74 -2.15 4.70
N ALA A 147 -6.24 -1.48 5.75
CA ALA A 147 -6.22 -0.01 5.78
C ALA A 147 -4.88 0.65 5.41
N LEU A 148 -3.77 -0.10 5.36
CA LEU A 148 -2.45 0.49 5.13
C LEU A 148 -2.08 0.50 3.63
N PRO A 149 -1.41 1.56 3.14
CA PRO A 149 -0.99 1.63 1.74
C PRO A 149 0.09 0.60 1.41
N LEU A 150 0.21 0.30 0.12
CA LEU A 150 1.10 -0.74 -0.39
C LEU A 150 2.55 -0.51 0.05
N ALA A 151 2.99 0.75 0.08
CA ALA A 151 4.35 1.14 0.46
C ALA A 151 4.77 0.62 1.84
N VAL A 152 3.85 0.38 2.77
CA VAL A 152 4.14 -0.15 4.12
C VAL A 152 4.49 -1.64 4.10
N SER A 153 4.09 -2.38 3.06
CA SER A 153 4.34 -3.82 2.96
C SER A 153 5.80 -4.11 2.59
N ASP A 154 6.59 -4.54 3.58
CA ASP A 154 7.93 -5.10 3.34
C ASP A 154 7.83 -6.38 2.48
N LEU A 155 6.79 -7.19 2.70
CA LEU A 155 6.50 -8.40 1.92
C LEU A 155 6.42 -8.10 0.42
N VAL A 156 5.61 -7.12 0.02
CA VAL A 156 5.44 -6.77 -1.40
C VAL A 156 6.72 -6.16 -1.95
N ALA A 157 7.40 -5.31 -1.18
CA ALA A 157 8.68 -4.73 -1.60
C ALA A 157 9.72 -5.82 -1.89
N ASP A 158 9.83 -6.83 -1.01
CA ASP A 158 10.76 -7.95 -1.17
C ASP A 158 10.38 -8.85 -2.37
N LEU A 159 9.08 -9.13 -2.56
CA LEU A 159 8.59 -9.90 -3.71
C LEU A 159 8.86 -9.17 -5.04
N ARG A 160 8.72 -7.85 -5.09
CA ARG A 160 9.05 -7.04 -6.28
C ARG A 160 10.56 -7.03 -6.53
N ALA A 161 11.38 -6.86 -5.49
CA ALA A 161 12.84 -6.86 -5.60
C ALA A 161 13.42 -8.22 -6.02
N ALA A 162 12.73 -9.31 -5.70
CA ALA A 162 13.10 -10.67 -6.11
C ALA A 162 12.47 -11.12 -7.44
N ASP A 163 11.82 -10.22 -8.19
CA ASP A 163 11.11 -10.50 -9.45
C ASP A 163 10.02 -11.59 -9.33
N LEU A 164 9.50 -11.84 -8.12
CA LEU A 164 8.41 -12.79 -7.86
C LEU A 164 7.03 -12.18 -8.14
N LEU A 165 6.94 -10.84 -8.11
CA LEU A 165 5.80 -10.08 -8.61
C LEU A 165 6.28 -9.16 -9.72
N ALA A 166 5.55 -9.14 -10.83
CA ALA A 166 5.87 -8.37 -12.02
C ALA A 166 5.31 -6.94 -12.00
N ALA A 167 4.19 -6.74 -11.31
CA ALA A 167 3.57 -5.45 -11.04
C ALA A 167 2.58 -5.56 -9.87
N THR A 168 2.14 -4.41 -9.38
CA THR A 168 1.05 -4.28 -8.42
C THR A 168 -0.06 -3.37 -8.95
N VAL A 169 -1.30 -3.69 -8.63
CA VAL A 169 -2.48 -2.87 -8.92
C VAL A 169 -3.23 -2.65 -7.61
N THR A 170 -3.58 -1.41 -7.27
CA THR A 170 -4.40 -1.11 -6.10
C THR A 170 -5.81 -0.70 -6.50
N CYS A 171 -6.82 -1.16 -5.75
CA CYS A 171 -8.23 -0.89 -6.07
C CYS A 171 -9.06 -0.44 -4.85
N GLY A 172 -10.23 0.15 -5.08
CA GLY A 172 -11.09 0.62 -3.97
C GLY A 172 -10.46 1.83 -3.27
N GLN A 173 -10.20 1.76 -1.96
CA GLN A 173 -9.44 2.75 -1.18
C GLN A 173 -7.95 2.40 -0.98
N ALA A 174 -7.50 1.21 -1.40
CA ALA A 174 -6.09 0.89 -1.46
C ALA A 174 -5.39 1.78 -2.49
N PHE A 175 -4.13 2.10 -2.22
CA PHE A 175 -3.31 2.98 -3.06
C PHE A 175 -1.81 2.72 -2.90
N GLY A 176 -1.04 3.28 -3.82
CA GLY A 176 0.41 3.18 -3.92
C GLY A 176 0.90 2.01 -4.78
N GLY A 177 0.03 1.45 -5.62
CA GLY A 177 0.39 0.44 -6.62
C GLY A 177 1.18 1.00 -7.81
N ASP A 178 1.78 0.11 -8.61
CA ASP A 178 2.34 0.49 -9.92
C ASP A 178 1.23 1.00 -10.85
N HIS A 179 0.03 0.43 -10.67
CA HIS A 179 -1.21 0.83 -11.31
C HIS A 179 -2.28 1.10 -10.26
N GLU A 180 -3.14 2.07 -10.54
CA GLU A 180 -4.31 2.39 -9.73
C GLU A 180 -5.57 2.07 -10.51
N ALA A 181 -6.59 1.56 -9.82
CA ALA A 181 -7.92 1.32 -10.37
C ALA A 181 -9.02 1.69 -9.38
N VAL A 182 -10.21 2.01 -9.90
CA VAL A 182 -11.36 2.41 -9.09
C VAL A 182 -11.99 1.20 -8.41
N THR A 183 -12.18 0.11 -9.15
CA THR A 183 -12.86 -1.11 -8.67
C THR A 183 -11.96 -2.34 -8.81
N LEU A 184 -12.30 -3.41 -8.08
CA LEU A 184 -11.64 -4.71 -8.27
C LEU A 184 -11.78 -5.21 -9.71
N HIS A 185 -12.94 -5.03 -10.34
CA HIS A 185 -13.18 -5.48 -11.72
C HIS A 185 -12.23 -4.79 -12.70
N SER A 186 -12.15 -3.45 -12.62
CA SER A 186 -11.22 -2.65 -13.42
C SER A 186 -9.76 -3.01 -13.11
N ALA A 187 -9.44 -3.29 -11.84
CA ALA A 187 -8.09 -3.71 -11.45
C ALA A 187 -7.66 -5.05 -12.05
N LEU A 188 -8.58 -6.01 -12.18
CA LEU A 188 -8.33 -7.28 -12.85
C LEU A 188 -8.05 -7.06 -14.35
N GLU A 189 -8.85 -6.23 -15.01
CA GLU A 189 -8.63 -5.87 -16.41
C GLU A 189 -7.30 -5.12 -16.61
N VAL A 190 -6.98 -4.15 -15.75
CA VAL A 190 -5.71 -3.42 -15.75
C VAL A 190 -4.52 -4.37 -15.52
N ALA A 191 -4.65 -5.33 -14.61
CA ALA A 191 -3.60 -6.33 -14.38
C ALA A 191 -3.30 -7.12 -15.66
N VAL A 192 -4.33 -7.50 -16.42
CA VAL A 192 -4.16 -8.25 -17.68
C VAL A 192 -3.68 -7.34 -18.81
N ALA A 193 -4.43 -6.28 -19.12
CA ALA A 193 -4.22 -5.46 -20.32
C ALA A 193 -3.05 -4.47 -20.21
N ALA A 194 -2.83 -3.87 -19.04
CA ALA A 194 -1.75 -2.90 -18.84
C ALA A 194 -0.49 -3.55 -18.25
N ALA A 195 -0.64 -4.42 -17.25
CA ALA A 195 0.49 -5.03 -16.57
C ALA A 195 0.93 -6.37 -17.18
N GLY A 196 0.17 -6.95 -18.12
CA GLY A 196 0.51 -8.19 -18.82
C GLY A 196 0.43 -9.44 -17.95
N ALA A 197 -0.47 -9.46 -16.96
CA ALA A 197 -0.60 -10.59 -16.03
C ALA A 197 -0.91 -11.90 -16.75
N GLN A 198 -0.13 -12.93 -16.43
CA GLN A 198 -0.42 -14.33 -16.79
C GLN A 198 -1.07 -15.08 -15.62
N VAL A 199 -0.90 -14.58 -14.40
CA VAL A 199 -1.64 -14.98 -13.20
C VAL A 199 -1.89 -13.72 -12.39
N VAL A 200 -3.12 -13.53 -11.93
CA VAL A 200 -3.46 -12.43 -11.02
C VAL A 200 -3.62 -12.99 -9.61
N ILE A 201 -2.87 -12.45 -8.66
CA ILE A 201 -3.02 -12.75 -7.23
C ILE A 201 -3.85 -11.61 -6.65
N VAL A 202 -5.00 -11.90 -6.03
CA VAL A 202 -5.87 -10.88 -5.42
C VAL A 202 -5.84 -11.06 -3.92
N GLY A 203 -5.67 -10.00 -3.14
CA GLY A 203 -5.73 -10.10 -1.69
C GLY A 203 -5.67 -8.76 -0.97
N PRO A 204 -5.96 -8.73 0.34
CA PRO A 204 -5.92 -7.50 1.13
C PRO A 204 -4.50 -6.96 1.27
N GLY A 205 -4.37 -5.65 1.46
CA GLY A 205 -3.12 -5.00 1.87
C GLY A 205 -2.73 -5.30 3.33
N PRO A 206 -1.65 -4.68 3.83
CA PRO A 206 -1.31 -4.75 5.25
C PRO A 206 -2.31 -3.99 6.14
N GLY A 207 -2.34 -4.33 7.42
CA GLY A 207 -3.22 -3.67 8.40
C GLY A 207 -4.64 -4.25 8.46
N GLY A 208 -4.75 -5.58 8.40
CA GLY A 208 -6.02 -6.28 8.62
C GLY A 208 -6.58 -6.06 10.02
N VAL A 209 -7.88 -6.31 10.18
CA VAL A 209 -8.60 -6.07 11.43
C VAL A 209 -9.02 -7.38 12.06
N GLY A 210 -8.94 -7.43 13.39
CA GLY A 210 -9.29 -8.62 14.15
C GLY A 210 -9.91 -8.24 15.48
N THR A 211 -10.77 -9.13 15.95
CA THR A 211 -11.35 -9.12 17.29
C THR A 211 -11.13 -10.50 17.90
N SER A 212 -11.38 -10.64 19.19
CA SER A 212 -11.40 -11.95 19.86
C SER A 212 -12.65 -12.79 19.54
N SER A 213 -13.56 -12.28 18.70
CA SER A 213 -14.80 -12.98 18.37
C SER A 213 -14.59 -14.01 17.26
N ARG A 214 -15.46 -15.02 17.24
CA ARG A 214 -15.42 -16.11 16.25
C ARG A 214 -15.51 -15.63 14.79
N LEU A 215 -16.13 -14.48 14.53
CA LEU A 215 -16.39 -13.99 13.17
C LEU A 215 -15.66 -12.69 12.85
N GLY A 216 -15.02 -12.05 13.83
CA GLY A 216 -14.41 -10.74 13.61
C GLY A 216 -12.95 -10.87 13.22
N PHE A 217 -12.68 -11.52 12.10
CA PHE A 217 -11.35 -11.56 11.46
C PHE A 217 -11.50 -11.25 9.97
N GLY A 218 -10.56 -10.50 9.41
CA GLY A 218 -10.55 -10.08 8.00
C GLY A 218 -9.39 -9.15 7.70
#